data_AF-A0A9D7GJL8-F1
#
_entry.id   AF-A0A9D7GJL8-F1
#
_cell.length_a   1.000
_cell.length_b   1.000
_cell.length_c   1.000
_cell.angle_alpha   90.00
_cell.angle_beta   90.00
_cell.angle_gamma   90.00
#
_symmetry.space_group_name_H-M   'P 1'
#
loop_
_entity.id
_entity.type
_entity.pdbx_description
1 polymer ?
#
loop_
_entity_poly.entity_id
_entity_poly.type
_entity_poly.pdbx_seq_one_letter_code
_entity_poly.pdbx_strand_id
1 'polypeptide(L)'
;MLQTAIKIVLTTLFLLCLLDMPYGYFQIVRFAGLLGFGLLAYQANESKQKELAIVFIGLALLFQPFFKVALGRQIWNIVDVVVSVFLIVTIFIDRQRQRN
;
A
#
# COMPACT_ATOMS: atom_id res chain seq x y z
N MET A 1 -10.41 -12.96 -1.65
CA MET A 1 -11.45 -11.92 -1.47
C MET A 1 -10.98 -10.79 -0.55
N LEU A 2 -10.63 -11.08 0.70
CA LEU A 2 -10.17 -10.06 1.66
C LEU A 2 -8.94 -9.24 1.19
N GLN A 3 -7.91 -9.91 0.66
CA GLN A 3 -6.71 -9.22 0.15
C GLN A 3 -7.01 -8.24 -0.99
N THR A 4 -7.81 -8.67 -1.95
CA THR A 4 -8.20 -7.84 -3.08
C THR A 4 -8.94 -6.60 -2.60
N ALA A 5 -9.82 -6.75 -1.61
CA ALA A 5 -10.50 -5.61 -0.99
C ALA A 5 -9.51 -4.66 -0.30
N ILE A 6 -8.55 -5.17 0.49
CA ILE A 6 -7.51 -4.33 1.13
C ILE A 6 -6.71 -3.56 0.08
N LYS A 7 -6.26 -4.23 -0.99
CA LYS A 7 -5.50 -3.59 -2.08
C LYS A 7 -6.31 -2.51 -2.78
N ILE A 8 -7.61 -2.75 -3.05
CA ILE A 8 -8.51 -1.76 -3.66
C ILE A 8 -8.70 -0.55 -2.74
N VAL A 9 -9.00 -0.78 -1.45
CA VAL A 9 -9.18 0.30 -0.48
C VAL A 9 -7.92 1.16 -0.36
N LEU A 10 -6.75 0.53 -0.20
CA LEU A 10 -5.46 1.24 -0.15
C LEU A 10 -5.20 2.04 -1.43
N THR A 11 -5.44 1.45 -2.60
CA THR A 11 -5.27 2.14 -3.89
C THR A 11 -6.15 3.38 -3.95
N THR A 12 -7.44 3.28 -3.58
CA THR A 12 -8.34 4.43 -3.57
C THR A 12 -7.87 5.50 -2.58
N LEU A 13 -7.42 5.11 -1.38
CA LEU A 13 -6.93 6.05 -0.37
C LEU A 13 -5.68 6.82 -0.85
N PHE A 14 -4.71 6.13 -1.46
CA PHE A 14 -3.51 6.75 -2.02
C PHE A 14 -3.83 7.63 -3.24
N LEU A 15 -4.77 7.24 -4.09
CA LEU A 15 -5.20 8.08 -5.20
C LEU A 15 -5.92 9.34 -4.72
N LEU A 16 -6.71 9.26 -3.63
CA LEU A 16 -7.34 10.43 -3.02
C LEU A 16 -6.30 11.41 -2.43
N CYS A 17 -5.13 10.94 -2.01
CA CYS A 17 -4.02 11.80 -1.56
C CYS A 17 -3.46 12.71 -2.67
N LEU A 18 -3.72 12.42 -3.96
CA LEU A 18 -3.31 13.29 -5.07
C LEU A 18 -4.08 14.61 -5.09
N LEU A 19 -5.26 14.65 -4.46
CA LEU A 19 -6.08 15.86 -4.36
C LEU A 19 -5.57 16.78 -3.23
N ASP A 20 -6.03 18.03 -3.24
CA ASP A 20 -5.80 18.97 -2.15
C ASP A 20 -6.62 18.62 -0.90
N MET A 21 -6.15 17.62 -0.16
CA MET A 21 -6.73 17.17 1.11
C MET A 21 -6.04 17.81 2.33
N PRO A 22 -6.75 17.95 3.46
CA PRO A 22 -6.17 18.49 4.69
C PRO A 22 -5.10 17.56 5.28
N TYR A 23 -4.14 18.12 6.01
CA TYR A 23 -3.00 17.38 6.56
C TYR A 23 -3.40 16.12 7.37
N GLY A 24 -4.49 16.20 8.13
CA GLY A 24 -4.99 15.06 8.92
C GLY A 24 -5.37 13.84 8.08
N TYR A 25 -5.80 14.03 6.83
CA TYR A 25 -6.12 12.94 5.91
C TYR A 25 -4.87 12.08 5.60
N PHE A 26 -3.74 12.73 5.31
CA PHE A 26 -2.48 12.02 5.04
C PHE A 26 -2.02 11.18 6.23
N GLN A 27 -2.24 11.66 7.47
CA GLN A 27 -1.90 10.89 8.67
C GLN A 27 -2.75 9.62 8.79
N ILE A 28 -4.05 9.71 8.51
CA ILE A 28 -4.96 8.55 8.50
C ILE A 28 -4.53 7.56 7.41
N VAL A 29 -4.21 8.04 6.21
CA VAL A 29 -3.78 7.19 5.10
C VAL A 29 -2.46 6.47 5.42
N ARG A 30 -1.52 7.12 6.11
CA ARG A 30 -0.28 6.46 6.59
C ARG A 30 -0.56 5.33 7.56
N PHE A 31 -1.42 5.55 8.54
CA PHE A 31 -1.85 4.49 9.47
C PHE A 31 -2.55 3.35 8.73
N ALA A 32 -3.46 3.67 7.82
CA ALA A 32 -4.15 2.68 7.00
C ALA A 32 -3.17 1.90 6.12
N GLY A 33 -2.19 2.58 5.53
CA GLY A 33 -1.10 2.00 4.74
C GLY A 33 -0.26 1.03 5.57
N LEU A 34 0.20 1.44 6.75
CA LEU A 34 0.95 0.57 7.67
C LEU A 34 0.17 -0.71 8.00
N LEU A 35 -1.09 -0.58 8.43
CA LEU A 35 -1.92 -1.73 8.80
C LEU A 35 -2.22 -2.61 7.58
N GLY A 36 -2.61 -2.00 6.46
CA GLY A 36 -2.95 -2.71 5.24
C GLY A 36 -1.75 -3.46 4.65
N PHE A 37 -0.59 -2.82 4.56
CA PHE A 37 0.64 -3.48 4.11
C PHE A 37 1.16 -4.52 5.10
N GLY A 38 0.99 -4.31 6.41
CA GLY A 38 1.31 -5.32 7.42
C GLY A 38 0.48 -6.60 7.26
N LEU A 39 -0.83 -6.46 7.03
CA LEU A 39 -1.72 -7.60 6.75
C LEU A 39 -1.38 -8.29 5.43
N LEU A 40 -1.07 -7.52 4.38
CA LEU A 40 -0.64 -8.04 3.09
C LEU A 40 0.68 -8.80 3.19
N ALA A 41 1.64 -8.30 3.97
CA ALA A 41 2.91 -8.95 4.22
C ALA A 41 2.75 -10.28 4.94
N TYR A 42 1.92 -10.30 6.00
CA TYR A 42 1.62 -11.52 6.74
C TYR A 42 1.07 -12.60 5.81
N GLN A 43 0.09 -12.25 4.97
CA GLN A 43 -0.53 -13.23 4.10
C GLN A 43 0.35 -13.64 2.91
N ALA A 44 1.18 -12.73 2.39
CA ALA A 44 2.18 -13.07 1.38
C ALA A 44 3.20 -14.08 1.92
N ASN A 45 3.58 -13.96 3.20
CA ASN A 45 4.45 -14.92 3.86
C ASN A 45 3.78 -16.29 4.02
N GLU A 46 2.50 -16.35 4.43
CA GLU A 46 1.73 -17.60 4.47
C GLU A 46 1.61 -18.26 3.09
N SER A 47 1.46 -17.45 2.03
CA SER A 47 1.39 -17.91 0.64
C SER A 47 2.76 -18.34 0.06
N LYS A 48 3.80 -18.43 0.90
CA LYS A 48 5.21 -18.69 0.53
C LYS A 48 5.80 -17.70 -0.49
N GLN A 49 5.21 -16.53 -0.63
CA GLN A 49 5.66 -15.46 -1.54
C GLN A 49 6.61 -14.52 -0.80
N LYS A 50 7.79 -15.03 -0.42
CA LYS A 50 8.75 -14.31 0.44
C LYS A 50 9.17 -12.97 -0.15
N GLU A 51 9.38 -12.89 -1.47
CA GLU A 51 9.76 -11.65 -2.15
C GLU A 51 8.69 -10.56 -1.98
N LEU A 52 7.42 -10.89 -2.21
CA LEU A 52 6.31 -9.94 -2.04
C LEU A 52 6.08 -9.58 -0.57
N ALA A 53 6.30 -10.52 0.35
CA ALA A 53 6.22 -10.24 1.78
C ALA A 53 7.27 -9.18 2.19
N ILE A 54 8.50 -9.29 1.70
CA ILE A 54 9.57 -8.30 1.95
C ILE A 54 9.19 -6.94 1.38
N VAL A 55 8.65 -6.90 0.14
CA VAL A 55 8.19 -5.65 -0.48
C VAL A 55 7.09 -4.99 0.35
N PHE A 56 6.08 -5.75 0.79
CA PHE A 56 5.00 -5.21 1.62
C PHE A 56 5.49 -4.75 3.00
N ILE A 57 6.46 -5.45 3.62
CA ILE A 57 7.10 -4.96 4.86
C ILE A 57 7.82 -3.64 4.61
N GLY A 58 8.57 -3.53 3.51
CA GLY A 58 9.23 -2.28 3.12
C GLY A 58 8.24 -1.13 2.93
N LEU A 59 7.10 -1.39 2.28
CA LEU A 59 6.03 -0.41 2.14
C LEU A 59 5.39 -0.05 3.48
N ALA A 60 5.14 -1.02 4.36
CA ALA A 60 4.62 -0.77 5.70
C ALA A 60 5.55 0.17 6.49
N LEU A 61 6.86 -0.05 6.41
CA LEU A 61 7.88 0.82 7.03
C LEU A 61 7.96 2.20 6.38
N LEU A 62 7.75 2.30 5.07
CA LEU A 62 7.71 3.58 4.36
C LEU A 62 6.52 4.44 4.82
N PHE A 63 5.33 3.82 4.94
CA PHE A 63 4.10 4.48 5.34
C PHE A 63 3.90 4.56 6.86
N GLN A 64 4.87 4.12 7.67
CA GLN A 64 4.73 4.16 9.12
C GLN A 64 4.50 5.60 9.63
N PRO A 65 3.60 5.81 10.60
CA PRO A 65 3.31 7.12 11.17
C PRO A 65 4.25 7.50 12.33
N PHE A 66 5.11 6.58 12.78
CA PHE A 66 6.00 6.78 13.93
C PHE A 66 7.21 7.66 13.61
N PHE A 67 7.79 7.48 12.42
CA PHE A 67 8.93 8.26 11.96
C PHE A 67 8.49 9.22 10.85
N LYS A 68 8.64 10.52 11.09
CA LYS A 68 8.27 11.55 10.10
C LYS A 68 9.30 11.58 8.97
N VAL A 69 9.00 10.86 7.90
CA VAL A 69 9.78 10.91 6.65
C VAL A 69 9.35 12.14 5.84
N ALA A 70 10.11 13.23 5.99
CA ALA A 70 9.82 14.54 5.42
C ALA A 70 10.33 14.68 3.96
N LEU A 71 9.78 13.87 3.05
CA LEU A 71 10.13 13.92 1.61
C LEU A 71 9.50 15.10 0.85
N GLY A 72 8.60 15.86 1.49
CA GLY A 72 7.84 16.92 0.83
C GLY A 72 6.67 16.39 -0.01
N ARG A 73 5.69 17.26 -0.29
CA ARG A 73 4.40 16.87 -0.86
C ARG A 73 4.51 16.26 -2.26
N GLN A 74 5.37 16.81 -3.11
CA GLN A 74 5.56 16.31 -4.48
C GLN A 74 6.10 14.88 -4.50
N ILE A 75 7.11 14.57 -3.69
CA ILE A 75 7.69 13.22 -3.62
C ILE A 75 6.67 12.23 -3.06
N TRP A 76 5.91 12.61 -2.03
CA TRP A 76 4.84 11.77 -1.49
C TRP A 76 3.76 11.46 -2.52
N ASN A 77 3.34 12.43 -3.34
CA ASN A 77 2.39 12.19 -4.42
C ASN A 77 2.94 11.19 -5.46
N ILE A 78 4.22 11.28 -5.80
CA ILE A 78 4.88 10.32 -6.71
C ILE A 78 4.88 8.92 -6.09
N VAL A 79 5.26 8.82 -4.82
CA VAL A 79 5.23 7.55 -4.07
C VAL A 79 3.83 6.96 -4.05
N ASP A 80 2.80 7.74 -3.74
CA ASP A 80 1.41 7.30 -3.68
C ASP A 80 0.92 6.77 -5.04
N VAL A 81 1.31 7.42 -6.15
CA VAL A 81 0.99 6.95 -7.52
C VAL A 81 1.70 5.64 -7.82
N VAL A 82 3.01 5.55 -7.58
CA VAL A 82 3.80 4.35 -7.85
C VAL A 82 3.26 3.17 -7.06
N VAL A 83 2.94 3.38 -5.77
CA VAL A 83 2.39 2.36 -4.88
C VAL A 83 0.98 1.95 -5.31
N SER A 84 0.15 2.89 -5.74
CA SER A 84 -1.18 2.61 -6.31
C SER A 84 -1.08 1.72 -7.56
N VAL A 85 -0.19 2.05 -8.50
CA VAL A 85 0.04 1.24 -9.71
C VAL A 85 0.55 -0.16 -9.34
N PHE A 86 1.50 -0.25 -8.41
CA PHE A 86 2.03 -1.52 -7.93
C PHE A 86 0.93 -2.42 -7.31
N LEU A 87 0.05 -1.85 -6.47
CA LEU A 87 -1.08 -2.57 -5.89
C LEU A 87 -2.05 -3.10 -6.97
N ILE A 88 -2.37 -2.27 -7.97
CA ILE A 88 -3.21 -2.66 -9.11
C ILE A 88 -2.60 -3.82 -9.87
N VAL A 89 -1.33 -3.74 -10.27
CA VAL A 89 -0.62 -4.82 -10.97
C VAL A 89 -0.64 -6.10 -10.15
N THR A 90 -0.41 -6.00 -8.84
CA THR A 90 -0.42 -7.18 -7.95
C THR A 90 -1.82 -7.82 -7.86
N ILE A 91 -2.90 -7.05 -7.95
CA ILE A 91 -4.27 -7.60 -8.02
C ILE A 91 -4.44 -8.45 -9.29
N PHE A 92 -3.95 -7.98 -10.45
CA PHE A 92 -4.05 -8.72 -11.70
C PHE A 92 -3.21 -10.01 -11.67
N ILE A 93 -1.99 -9.95 -11.13
CA ILE A 93 -1.12 -11.12 -11.00
C ILE A 93 -1.77 -12.17 -10.08
N ASP A 94 -2.29 -11.76 -8.92
CA ASP A 94 -2.97 -12.68 -8.00
C ASP A 94 -4.21 -13.33 -8.63
N ARG A 95 -4.97 -12.57 -9.45
CA ARG A 95 -6.11 -13.13 -10.21
C ARG A 95 -5.68 -14.18 -11.22
N GLN A 96 -4.56 -13.98 -11.92
CA GLN A 96 -4.02 -14.95 -12.88
C GLN A 96 -3.56 -16.22 -12.14
N ARG A 97 -2.91 -16.06 -10.99
CA ARG A 97 -2.44 -17.18 -10.16
C ARG A 97 -3.57 -18.04 -9.57
N GLN A 98 -4.76 -17.46 -9.35
CA GLN A 98 -5.94 -18.20 -8.90
C GLN A 98 -6.68 -18.93 -10.03
N ARG A 99 -6.39 -18.61 -11.29
CA ARG A 99 -7.09 -19.14 -12.47
C ARG A 99 -6.34 -20.31 -13.13
N ASN A 100 -5.04 -20.45 -12.88
CA ASN A 100 -4.21 -21.57 -13.30
C ASN A 100 -4.11 -22.61 -12.17
#